data_AF-A0A3N5UDE0-F1
#
_entry.id   AF-A0A3N5UDE0-F1
#
_cell.length_a   1.000
_cell.length_b   1.000
_cell.length_c   1.000
_cell.angle_alpha   90.00
_cell.angle_beta   90.00
_cell.angle_gamma   90.00
#
_symmetry.space_group_name_H-M   'P 1'
#
loop_
_entity.id
_entity.type
_entity.pdbx_description
1 polymer ?
#
loop_
_entity_poly.entity_id
_entity_poly.type
_entity_poly.pdbx_seq_one_letter_code
_entity_poly.pdbx_strand_id
1 'polypeptide(L)'
;MKRKNNLQLRASILTAVRDFFAGHNYLEVETPVRIPAPAPEAHIDAIESEGRFLQTSPELCMKRLLAAGYKRIFQICRCFRKNERGSRHIPEFTMLEWYHAGFNYSDMMYETEALIKYVASKSGCGNRITYQGTGVDIGGTWGRMTVAEAFDKYASVSVDKALSEGNFDITMAEIEPALGQSAPLFLYDYPASCGALAKLKNGSSVAERFELYICGMELCNGFTELTDPKEQRARFEKELAFRKK
;
A
#
# COMPACT_ATOMS: atom_id res chain seq x y z
N MET A 1 11.46 17.76 -24.16
CA MET A 1 12.40 17.76 -23.00
C MET A 1 11.77 17.19 -21.72
N LYS A 2 10.63 17.69 -21.21
CA LYS A 2 9.99 17.23 -19.95
C LYS A 2 9.78 15.70 -19.85
N ARG A 3 9.22 15.06 -20.88
CA ARG A 3 8.98 13.60 -20.88
C ARG A 3 10.27 12.77 -20.76
N LYS A 4 11.34 13.17 -21.46
CA LYS A 4 12.65 12.50 -21.38
C LYS A 4 13.21 12.60 -19.97
N ASN A 5 13.21 13.80 -19.39
CA ASN A 5 13.70 14.03 -18.02
C ASN A 5 12.90 13.22 -16.99
N ASN A 6 11.57 13.15 -17.14
CA ASN A 6 10.73 12.35 -16.24
C ASN A 6 11.02 10.84 -16.35
N LEU A 7 11.27 10.33 -17.56
CA LEU A 7 11.64 8.92 -17.74
C LEU A 7 13.02 8.61 -17.18
N GLN A 8 13.98 9.53 -17.31
CA GLN A 8 15.30 9.41 -16.70
C GLN A 8 15.22 9.44 -15.17
N LEU A 9 14.42 10.35 -14.60
CA LEU A 9 14.16 10.40 -13.16
C LEU A 9 13.51 9.10 -12.68
N ARG A 10 12.51 8.58 -13.40
CA ARG A 10 11.90 7.28 -13.08
C ARG A 10 12.93 6.15 -13.07
N ALA A 11 13.83 6.09 -14.06
CA ALA A 11 14.89 5.10 -14.08
C ALA A 11 15.81 5.22 -12.86
N SER A 12 16.23 6.46 -12.52
CA SER A 12 17.04 6.74 -11.32
C SER A 12 16.34 6.33 -10.02
N ILE A 13 15.02 6.57 -9.91
CA ILE A 13 14.22 6.14 -8.76
C ILE A 13 14.25 4.62 -8.63
N LEU A 14 14.04 3.88 -9.72
CA LEU A 14 14.06 2.41 -9.70
C LEU A 14 15.44 1.85 -9.33
N THR A 15 16.52 2.49 -9.78
CA THR A 15 17.88 2.14 -9.34
C THR A 15 18.05 2.38 -7.84
N ALA A 16 17.67 3.56 -7.35
CA ALA A 16 17.80 3.90 -5.92
C ALA A 16 16.97 2.98 -5.02
N VAL A 17 15.78 2.55 -5.46
CA VAL A 17 14.96 1.57 -4.73
C VAL A 17 15.71 0.25 -4.60
N ARG A 18 16.27 -0.28 -5.70
CA ARG A 18 17.06 -1.53 -5.65
C ARG A 18 18.30 -1.38 -4.77
N ASP A 19 19.01 -0.27 -4.88
CA ASP A 19 20.18 0.01 -4.05
C ASP A 19 19.83 0.06 -2.55
N PHE A 20 18.67 0.65 -2.21
CA PHE A 20 18.18 0.66 -0.83
C PHE A 20 17.99 -0.76 -0.30
N PHE A 21 17.20 -1.58 -1.00
CA PHE A 21 16.91 -2.94 -0.54
C PHE A 21 18.15 -3.84 -0.52
N ALA A 22 19.02 -3.74 -1.54
CA ALA A 22 20.30 -4.44 -1.56
C ALA A 22 21.18 -4.05 -0.36
N GLY A 23 21.25 -2.75 -0.03
CA GLY A 23 21.99 -2.25 1.13
C GLY A 23 21.43 -2.72 2.49
N HIS A 24 20.17 -3.15 2.54
CA HIS A 24 19.50 -3.65 3.75
C HIS A 24 19.36 -5.19 3.78
N ASN A 25 20.08 -5.89 2.90
CA ASN A 25 20.11 -7.35 2.78
C ASN A 25 18.75 -7.98 2.41
N TYR A 26 17.98 -7.30 1.56
CA TYR A 26 16.81 -7.91 0.93
C TYR A 26 17.20 -8.66 -0.34
N LEU A 27 16.52 -9.77 -0.58
CA LEU A 27 16.61 -10.52 -1.83
C LEU A 27 15.56 -10.01 -2.82
N GLU A 28 15.99 -9.53 -4.00
CA GLU A 28 15.06 -9.28 -5.12
C GLU A 28 14.56 -10.63 -5.64
N VAL A 29 13.24 -10.79 -5.73
CA VAL A 29 12.59 -12.02 -6.21
C VAL A 29 11.68 -11.73 -7.40
N GLU A 30 11.37 -12.78 -8.16
CA GLU A 30 10.37 -12.74 -9.21
C GLU A 30 9.32 -13.84 -8.99
N THR A 31 8.05 -13.45 -8.96
CA THR A 31 6.90 -14.35 -8.85
C THR A 31 6.09 -14.41 -10.15
N PRO A 32 5.27 -15.45 -10.36
CA PRO A 32 4.47 -15.58 -11.58
C PRO A 32 3.49 -14.41 -11.78
N VAL A 33 3.51 -13.81 -12.97
CA VAL A 33 2.54 -12.76 -13.36
C VAL A 33 1.15 -13.33 -13.63
N ARG A 34 1.07 -14.55 -14.17
CA ARG A 34 -0.19 -15.24 -14.46
C ARG A 34 -0.45 -16.31 -13.40
N ILE A 35 -1.44 -16.06 -12.54
CA ILE A 35 -1.77 -16.85 -11.36
C ILE A 35 -3.05 -17.67 -11.57
N PRO A 36 -3.20 -18.83 -10.92
CA PRO A 36 -4.38 -19.68 -11.08
C PRO A 36 -5.65 -19.06 -10.49
N ALA A 37 -5.52 -18.25 -9.45
CA ALA A 37 -6.61 -17.53 -8.82
C ALA A 37 -6.07 -16.26 -8.14
N PRO A 38 -6.79 -15.12 -8.19
CA PRO A 38 -6.45 -13.92 -7.44
C PRO A 38 -6.79 -14.08 -5.95
N ALA A 39 -6.30 -13.16 -5.12
CA ALA A 39 -6.83 -12.99 -3.78
C ALA A 39 -8.31 -12.58 -3.86
N PRO A 40 -9.19 -13.11 -3.00
CA PRO A 40 -10.58 -12.70 -2.94
C PRO A 40 -10.66 -11.35 -2.23
N GLU A 41 -10.46 -10.27 -2.97
CA GLU A 41 -10.62 -8.88 -2.51
C GLU A 41 -11.89 -8.30 -3.15
N ALA A 42 -12.87 -7.87 -2.36
CA ALA A 42 -14.16 -7.37 -2.88
C ALA A 42 -14.04 -6.23 -3.90
N HIS A 43 -13.05 -5.36 -3.73
CA HIS A 43 -12.92 -4.11 -4.50
C HIS A 43 -11.89 -4.18 -5.63
N ILE A 44 -11.26 -5.34 -5.87
CA ILE A 44 -10.26 -5.50 -6.92
C ILE A 44 -10.71 -6.53 -7.94
N ASP A 45 -10.82 -6.09 -9.20
CA ASP A 45 -11.15 -6.95 -10.33
C ASP A 45 -9.89 -7.37 -11.08
N ALA A 46 -9.61 -8.67 -11.07
CA ALA A 46 -8.52 -9.26 -11.83
C ALA A 46 -8.87 -9.36 -13.33
N ILE A 47 -7.84 -9.35 -14.17
CA ILE A 47 -7.97 -9.55 -15.62
C ILE A 47 -7.77 -11.04 -15.93
N GLU A 48 -8.73 -11.68 -16.57
CA GLU A 48 -8.63 -13.07 -17.02
C GLU A 48 -7.62 -13.23 -18.17
N SER A 49 -6.91 -14.35 -18.18
CA SER A 49 -5.92 -14.73 -19.19
C SER A 49 -5.91 -16.25 -19.35
N GLU A 50 -6.58 -16.76 -20.40
CA GLU A 50 -6.61 -18.18 -20.77
C GLU A 50 -6.99 -19.14 -19.61
N GLY A 51 -8.09 -18.85 -18.90
CA GLY A 51 -8.53 -19.65 -17.75
C GLY A 51 -7.66 -19.48 -16.49
N ARG A 52 -6.79 -18.46 -16.48
CA ARG A 52 -6.03 -17.96 -15.33
C ARG A 52 -6.27 -16.46 -15.18
N PHE A 53 -5.51 -15.80 -14.32
CA PHE A 53 -5.61 -14.35 -14.07
C PHE A 53 -4.25 -13.69 -14.13
N LEU A 54 -4.19 -12.45 -14.62
CA LEU A 54 -3.06 -11.57 -14.38
C LEU A 54 -3.09 -11.10 -12.93
N GLN A 55 -1.95 -11.08 -12.27
CA GLN A 55 -1.84 -10.73 -10.85
C GLN A 55 -2.28 -9.28 -10.58
N THR A 56 -3.06 -9.07 -9.54
CA THR A 56 -3.46 -7.76 -9.02
C THR A 56 -2.43 -7.16 -8.06
N SER A 57 -1.64 -8.04 -7.44
CA SER A 57 -0.43 -7.81 -6.64
C SER A 57 0.38 -9.14 -6.59
N PRO A 58 1.70 -9.10 -6.38
CA PRO A 58 2.51 -10.30 -6.16
C PRO A 58 2.36 -10.95 -4.76
N GLU A 59 1.58 -10.36 -3.86
CA GLU A 59 1.42 -10.68 -2.44
C GLU A 59 1.30 -12.17 -2.13
N LEU A 60 0.29 -12.85 -2.67
CA LEU A 60 0.06 -14.27 -2.36
C LEU A 60 1.25 -15.15 -2.76
N CYS A 61 1.93 -14.83 -3.86
CA CYS A 61 3.10 -15.58 -4.29
C CYS A 61 4.32 -15.27 -3.43
N MET A 62 4.52 -14.01 -3.04
CA MET A 62 5.62 -13.61 -2.15
C MET A 62 5.45 -14.20 -0.74
N LYS A 63 4.24 -14.26 -0.21
CA LYS A 63 3.93 -14.92 1.08
C LYS A 63 4.30 -16.41 1.09
N ARG A 64 4.23 -17.10 -0.06
CA ARG A 64 4.72 -18.49 -0.17
C ARG A 64 6.23 -18.58 -0.04
N LEU A 65 6.98 -17.58 -0.52
CA LEU A 65 8.42 -17.49 -0.31
C LEU A 65 8.73 -17.22 1.17
N LEU A 66 7.97 -16.35 1.84
CA LEU A 66 8.11 -16.17 3.29
C LEU A 66 7.91 -17.48 4.05
N ALA A 67 6.86 -18.23 3.72
CA ALA A 67 6.58 -19.54 4.31
C ALA A 67 7.68 -20.58 4.01
N ALA A 68 8.37 -20.45 2.87
CA ALA A 68 9.54 -21.25 2.51
C ALA A 68 10.84 -20.82 3.24
N GLY A 69 10.79 -19.77 4.06
CA GLY A 69 11.90 -19.33 4.90
C GLY A 69 12.68 -18.11 4.41
N TYR A 70 12.29 -17.49 3.29
CA TYR A 70 12.91 -16.25 2.82
C TYR A 70 12.43 -15.07 3.67
N LYS A 71 13.29 -14.54 4.55
CA LYS A 71 12.86 -13.57 5.57
C LYS A 71 12.80 -12.11 5.12
N ARG A 72 13.54 -11.74 4.08
CA ARG A 72 13.67 -10.36 3.58
C ARG A 72 13.65 -10.40 2.06
N ILE A 73 12.51 -10.09 1.47
CA ILE A 73 12.31 -10.15 0.02
C ILE A 73 11.65 -8.88 -0.47
N PHE A 74 11.97 -8.49 -1.70
CA PHE A 74 11.25 -7.43 -2.40
C PHE A 74 11.08 -7.78 -3.88
N GLN A 75 10.10 -7.17 -4.51
CA GLN A 75 9.82 -7.34 -5.92
C GLN A 75 9.31 -6.02 -6.51
N ILE A 76 9.83 -5.67 -7.68
CA ILE A 76 9.29 -4.59 -8.51
C ILE A 76 8.68 -5.24 -9.75
N CYS A 77 7.35 -5.27 -9.85
CA CYS A 77 6.68 -5.97 -10.94
C CYS A 77 5.47 -5.21 -11.49
N ARG A 78 4.88 -5.79 -12.52
CA ARG A 78 3.64 -5.29 -13.12
C ARG A 78 2.43 -5.93 -12.47
N CYS A 79 1.45 -5.10 -12.16
CA CYS A 79 0.16 -5.47 -11.59
C CYS A 79 -0.96 -4.99 -12.52
N PHE A 80 -2.05 -5.74 -12.52
CA PHE A 80 -3.14 -5.60 -13.46
C PHE A 80 -4.48 -5.57 -12.72
N ARG A 81 -5.25 -4.50 -12.92
CA ARG A 81 -6.58 -4.33 -12.32
C ARG A 81 -7.55 -3.83 -13.38
N LYS A 82 -8.63 -4.58 -13.62
CA LYS A 82 -9.48 -4.46 -14.82
C LYS A 82 -10.14 -3.07 -14.96
N ASN A 83 -10.64 -2.55 -13.85
CA ASN A 83 -11.51 -1.36 -13.84
C ASN A 83 -10.81 -0.07 -13.38
N GLU A 84 -9.50 -0.11 -13.14
CA GLU A 84 -8.70 1.06 -12.74
C GLU A 84 -8.50 2.01 -13.91
N ARG A 85 -9.34 3.04 -14.02
CA ARG A 85 -9.26 4.08 -15.06
C ARG A 85 -9.58 5.46 -14.49
N GLY A 86 -8.67 6.40 -14.70
CA GLY A 86 -8.90 7.79 -14.32
C GLY A 86 -7.65 8.64 -14.49
N SER A 87 -7.68 9.87 -13.96
CA SER A 87 -6.52 10.77 -13.98
C SER A 87 -5.33 10.27 -13.15
N ARG A 88 -5.59 9.36 -12.19
CA ARG A 88 -4.60 8.74 -11.30
C ARG A 88 -4.46 7.23 -11.50
N HIS A 89 -5.30 6.61 -12.33
CA HIS A 89 -5.41 5.16 -12.43
C HIS A 89 -5.29 4.68 -13.87
N ILE A 90 -4.48 3.65 -14.06
CA ILE A 90 -4.36 2.90 -15.32
C ILE A 90 -4.41 1.40 -15.01
N PRO A 91 -4.98 0.55 -15.91
CA PRO A 91 -5.17 -0.87 -15.63
C PRO A 91 -3.88 -1.68 -15.45
N GLU A 92 -2.76 -1.18 -15.95
CA GLU A 92 -1.43 -1.78 -15.82
C GLU A 92 -0.50 -0.78 -15.15
N PHE A 93 0.07 -1.14 -14.00
CA PHE A 93 0.95 -0.25 -13.25
C PHE A 93 2.08 -1.01 -12.57
N THR A 94 3.16 -0.31 -12.24
CA THR A 94 4.31 -0.88 -11.54
C THR A 94 4.11 -0.75 -10.04
N MET A 95 4.31 -1.85 -9.33
CA MET A 95 4.26 -1.91 -7.88
C MET A 95 5.62 -2.37 -7.35
N LEU A 96 6.07 -1.74 -6.27
CA LEU A 96 7.09 -2.27 -5.37
C LEU A 96 6.35 -2.94 -4.23
N GLU A 97 6.70 -4.18 -3.93
CA GLU A 97 6.22 -4.89 -2.75
C GLU A 97 7.40 -5.53 -2.02
N TRP A 98 7.41 -5.49 -0.69
CA TRP A 98 8.49 -6.06 0.11
C TRP A 98 7.99 -6.59 1.44
N TYR A 99 8.73 -7.54 2.00
CA TYR A 99 8.40 -8.21 3.24
C TYR A 99 9.62 -8.38 4.12
N HIS A 100 9.45 -8.12 5.40
CA HIS A 100 10.43 -8.39 6.44
C HIS A 100 9.82 -9.25 7.54
N ALA A 101 10.27 -10.48 7.68
CA ALA A 101 9.84 -11.38 8.75
C ALA A 101 10.19 -10.78 10.13
N GLY A 102 9.22 -10.75 11.03
CA GLY A 102 9.36 -10.20 12.37
C GLY A 102 9.12 -8.69 12.50
N PHE A 103 8.87 -7.97 11.40
CA PHE A 103 8.41 -6.59 11.46
C PHE A 103 6.91 -6.52 11.71
N ASN A 104 6.49 -5.50 12.44
CA ASN A 104 5.10 -5.05 12.49
C ASN A 104 4.93 -3.78 11.62
N TYR A 105 3.69 -3.34 11.47
CA TYR A 105 3.32 -2.14 10.71
C TYR A 105 4.05 -0.86 11.15
N SER A 106 4.44 -0.72 12.42
CA SER A 106 5.24 0.43 12.89
C SER A 106 6.67 0.37 12.39
N ASP A 107 7.29 -0.82 12.37
CA ASP A 107 8.61 -1.03 11.78
C ASP A 107 8.57 -0.72 10.28
N MET A 108 7.52 -1.17 9.60
CA MET A 108 7.28 -0.91 8.17
C MET A 108 7.07 0.59 7.88
N MET A 109 6.40 1.35 8.75
CA MET A 109 6.33 2.82 8.62
C MET A 109 7.73 3.47 8.68
N TYR A 110 8.59 3.05 9.62
CA TYR A 110 9.96 3.57 9.70
C TYR A 110 10.80 3.23 8.48
N GLU A 111 10.69 2.00 7.98
CA GLU A 111 11.41 1.57 6.76
C GLU A 111 10.89 2.29 5.52
N THR A 112 9.58 2.53 5.42
CA THR A 112 8.98 3.31 4.34
C THR A 112 9.51 4.74 4.33
N GLU A 113 9.59 5.39 5.50
CA GLU A 113 10.18 6.72 5.63
C GLU A 113 11.66 6.73 5.19
N ALA A 114 12.44 5.74 5.64
CA ALA A 114 13.85 5.59 5.26
C ALA A 114 14.03 5.39 3.75
N LEU A 115 13.20 4.55 3.13
CA LEU A 115 13.21 4.28 1.69
C LEU A 115 12.96 5.57 0.89
N ILE A 116 11.89 6.31 1.21
CA ILE A 116 11.54 7.53 0.47
C ILE A 116 12.62 8.61 0.64
N LYS A 117 13.14 8.82 1.86
CA LYS A 117 14.24 9.76 2.12
C LYS A 117 15.49 9.36 1.33
N TYR A 118 15.83 8.07 1.30
CA TYR A 118 16.96 7.56 0.52
C TYR A 118 16.79 7.80 -0.98
N VAL A 119 15.62 7.43 -1.54
CA VAL A 119 15.31 7.61 -2.96
C VAL A 119 15.34 9.09 -3.36
N ALA A 120 14.77 9.98 -2.54
CA ALA A 120 14.76 11.41 -2.81
C ALA A 120 16.18 12.02 -2.81
N SER A 121 17.03 11.59 -1.87
CA SER A 121 18.44 11.96 -1.83
C SER A 121 19.18 11.49 -3.08
N LYS A 122 19.06 10.20 -3.45
CA LYS A 122 19.74 9.61 -4.60
C LYS A 122 19.24 10.11 -5.95
N SER A 123 17.99 10.55 -6.03
CA SER A 123 17.38 11.06 -7.26
C SER A 123 17.58 12.58 -7.43
N GLY A 124 18.31 13.24 -6.52
CA GLY A 124 18.58 14.68 -6.60
C GLY A 124 17.39 15.58 -6.22
N CYS A 125 16.33 15.02 -5.63
CA CYS A 125 15.18 15.79 -5.12
C CYS A 125 15.50 16.46 -3.77
N GLY A 126 16.46 15.92 -3.03
CA GLY A 126 16.82 16.43 -1.69
C GLY A 126 15.68 16.22 -0.69
N ASN A 127 15.42 17.22 0.15
CA ASN A 127 14.46 17.13 1.24
C ASN A 127 13.09 17.75 0.94
N ARG A 128 12.87 18.27 -0.27
CA ARG A 128 11.62 18.95 -0.62
C ARG A 128 11.18 18.53 -2.02
N ILE A 129 9.92 18.14 -2.14
CA ILE A 129 9.29 17.80 -3.42
C ILE A 129 8.18 18.80 -3.72
N THR A 130 7.98 19.09 -5.00
CA THR A 130 6.90 19.98 -5.45
C THR A 130 5.95 19.20 -6.35
N TYR A 131 4.68 19.16 -5.97
CA TYR A 131 3.63 18.50 -6.73
C TYR A 131 2.46 19.47 -6.94
N GLN A 132 2.12 19.73 -8.21
CA GLN A 132 1.04 20.66 -8.61
C GLN A 132 1.09 22.05 -7.95
N GLY A 133 2.30 22.56 -7.68
CA GLY A 133 2.51 23.86 -7.04
C GLY A 133 2.60 23.80 -5.51
N THR A 134 2.23 22.68 -4.89
CA THR A 134 2.40 22.44 -3.45
C THR A 134 3.77 21.87 -3.17
N GLY A 135 4.55 22.53 -2.32
CA GLY A 135 5.86 22.04 -1.87
C GLY A 135 5.77 21.34 -0.52
N VAL A 136 6.20 20.09 -0.46
CA VAL A 136 6.18 19.24 0.74
C VAL A 136 7.60 19.00 1.23
N ASP A 137 7.84 19.23 2.52
CA ASP A 137 9.08 18.85 3.19
C ASP A 137 9.04 17.36 3.55
N ILE A 138 9.93 16.58 2.96
CA ILE A 138 10.09 15.15 3.20
C ILE A 138 11.31 14.84 4.06
N GLY A 139 12.16 15.83 4.36
CA GLY A 139 13.36 15.67 5.19
C GLY A 139 13.07 15.74 6.69
N GLY A 140 12.02 16.49 7.07
CA GLY A 140 11.58 16.64 8.46
C GLY A 140 10.94 15.39 9.07
N THR A 141 10.27 15.59 10.21
CA THR A 141 9.49 14.56 10.91
C THR A 141 8.16 14.35 10.20
N TRP A 142 7.81 13.09 9.96
CA TRP A 142 6.56 12.73 9.30
C TRP A 142 5.44 12.56 10.32
N GLY A 143 4.23 12.99 9.95
CA GLY A 143 3.07 12.85 10.80
C GLY A 143 2.60 11.40 10.89
N ARG A 144 1.95 11.05 11.99
CA ARG A 144 1.17 9.82 12.14
C ARG A 144 -0.20 10.18 12.70
N MET A 145 -1.26 9.69 12.07
CA MET A 145 -2.65 9.94 12.45
C MET A 145 -3.43 8.64 12.30
N THR A 146 -4.26 8.31 13.29
CA THR A 146 -5.16 7.16 13.17
C THR A 146 -6.32 7.48 12.23
N VAL A 147 -6.96 6.46 11.66
CA VAL A 147 -8.20 6.64 10.87
C VAL A 147 -9.27 7.35 11.71
N ALA A 148 -9.40 6.99 13.00
CA ALA A 148 -10.35 7.64 13.90
C ALA A 148 -10.08 9.15 14.06
N GLU A 149 -8.82 9.55 14.32
CA GLU A 149 -8.43 10.96 14.41
C GLU A 149 -8.66 11.72 13.09
N ALA A 150 -8.46 11.06 11.95
CA ALA A 150 -8.71 11.67 10.64
C ALA A 150 -10.22 11.93 10.43
N PHE A 151 -11.08 10.97 10.80
CA PHE A 151 -12.53 11.17 10.76
C PHE A 151 -12.96 12.30 11.70
N ASP A 152 -12.47 12.32 12.94
CA ASP A 152 -12.80 13.38 13.90
C ASP A 152 -12.39 14.77 13.42
N LYS A 153 -11.30 14.86 12.66
CA LYS A 153 -10.74 16.12 12.18
C LYS A 153 -11.34 16.61 10.86
N TYR A 154 -11.66 15.70 9.95
CA TYR A 154 -11.96 16.04 8.55
C TYR A 154 -13.34 15.59 8.07
N ALA A 155 -14.00 14.67 8.78
CA ALA A 155 -15.33 14.17 8.42
C ALA A 155 -16.44 14.76 9.30
N SER A 156 -17.68 14.65 8.81
CA SER A 156 -18.89 15.04 9.56
C SER A 156 -19.53 13.88 10.32
N VAL A 157 -19.00 12.66 10.16
CA VAL A 157 -19.52 11.42 10.74
C VAL A 157 -18.39 10.65 11.41
N SER A 158 -18.72 9.81 12.40
CA SER A 158 -17.75 8.91 13.00
C SER A 158 -17.43 7.73 12.08
N VAL A 159 -16.29 7.07 12.33
CA VAL A 159 -15.89 5.84 11.65
C VAL A 159 -16.99 4.78 11.72
N ASP A 160 -17.54 4.53 12.92
CA ASP A 160 -18.57 3.51 13.13
C ASP A 160 -19.84 3.81 12.32
N LYS A 161 -20.24 5.09 12.26
CA LYS A 161 -21.40 5.50 11.47
C LYS A 161 -21.15 5.27 9.98
N ALA A 162 -20.01 5.73 9.47
CA ALA A 162 -19.64 5.55 8.06
C ALA A 162 -19.57 4.06 7.66
N LEU A 163 -19.05 3.19 8.53
CA LEU A 163 -19.04 1.74 8.31
C LEU A 163 -20.46 1.17 8.29
N SER A 164 -21.30 1.54 9.27
CA SER A 164 -22.66 1.01 9.37
C SER A 164 -23.56 1.40 8.19
N GLU A 165 -23.30 2.56 7.60
CA GLU A 165 -24.03 3.08 6.43
C GLU A 165 -23.39 2.66 5.10
N GLY A 166 -22.24 1.96 5.11
CA GLY A 166 -21.51 1.58 3.89
C GLY A 166 -20.84 2.76 3.17
N ASN A 167 -20.64 3.88 3.86
CA ASN A 167 -20.10 5.13 3.32
C ASN A 167 -18.61 5.33 3.64
N PHE A 168 -17.93 4.36 4.26
CA PHE A 168 -16.54 4.51 4.70
C PHE A 168 -15.60 4.96 3.57
N ASP A 169 -15.61 4.29 2.41
CA ASP A 169 -14.73 4.64 1.28
C ASP A 169 -15.05 6.02 0.69
N ILE A 170 -16.34 6.40 0.69
CA ILE A 170 -16.79 7.71 0.22
C ILE A 170 -16.26 8.81 1.17
N THR A 171 -16.43 8.62 2.48
CA THR A 171 -15.91 9.56 3.47
C THR A 171 -14.38 9.63 3.44
N MET A 172 -13.70 8.50 3.25
CA MET A 172 -12.24 8.49 3.06
C MET A 172 -11.83 9.34 1.85
N ALA A 173 -12.49 9.20 0.70
CA ALA A 173 -12.20 10.01 -0.48
C ALA A 173 -12.38 11.53 -0.27
N GLU A 174 -13.20 11.95 0.70
CA GLU A 174 -13.34 13.35 1.12
C GLU A 174 -12.19 13.80 2.05
N ILE A 175 -11.67 12.90 2.88
CA ILE A 175 -10.57 13.15 3.83
C ILE A 175 -9.21 13.20 3.10
N GLU A 176 -8.95 12.26 2.19
CA GLU A 176 -7.66 12.04 1.53
C GLU A 176 -7.01 13.33 0.97
N PRO A 177 -7.73 14.23 0.28
CA PRO A 177 -7.15 15.46 -0.25
C PRO A 177 -6.53 16.37 0.81
N ALA A 178 -6.93 16.27 2.08
CA ALA A 178 -6.37 17.08 3.17
C ALA A 178 -5.10 16.49 3.78
N LEU A 179 -4.74 15.24 3.44
CA LEU A 179 -3.63 14.51 4.06
C LEU A 179 -2.28 14.83 3.41
N GLY A 180 -1.22 14.89 4.20
CA GLY A 180 0.15 15.00 3.68
C GLY A 180 0.50 16.32 2.97
N GLN A 181 -0.20 17.43 3.30
CA GLN A 181 -0.09 18.70 2.56
C GLN A 181 1.22 19.48 2.81
N SER A 182 1.77 19.44 4.03
CA SER A 182 3.01 20.16 4.40
C SER A 182 4.21 19.22 4.54
N ALA A 183 3.98 18.04 5.11
CA ALA A 183 4.91 16.94 5.27
C ALA A 183 4.15 15.62 5.04
N PRO A 184 4.83 14.51 4.70
CA PRO A 184 4.19 13.21 4.59
C PRO A 184 3.44 12.81 5.87
N LEU A 185 2.34 12.08 5.68
CA LEU A 185 1.48 11.62 6.77
C LEU A 185 1.20 10.13 6.62
N PHE A 186 1.51 9.36 7.66
CA PHE A 186 1.00 8.00 7.80
C PHE A 186 -0.40 8.03 8.41
N LEU A 187 -1.37 7.45 7.72
CA LEU A 187 -2.69 7.14 8.25
C LEU A 187 -2.69 5.68 8.70
N TYR A 188 -3.09 5.35 9.93
CA TYR A 188 -2.96 3.99 10.48
C TYR A 188 -4.11 3.55 11.40
N ASP A 189 -4.09 2.30 11.86
CA ASP A 189 -5.13 1.69 12.70
C ASP A 189 -6.51 1.70 11.99
N TYR A 190 -6.57 1.07 10.82
CA TYR A 190 -7.81 0.95 10.02
C TYR A 190 -8.83 0.06 10.72
N PRO A 191 -10.15 0.28 10.52
CA PRO A 191 -11.17 -0.64 11.03
C PRO A 191 -10.91 -2.08 10.60
N ALA A 192 -11.24 -3.05 11.46
CA ALA A 192 -11.05 -4.47 11.18
C ALA A 192 -11.69 -4.94 9.86
N SER A 193 -12.85 -4.39 9.50
CA SER A 193 -13.54 -4.66 8.23
C SER A 193 -12.74 -4.19 7.01
N CYS A 194 -11.88 -3.18 7.18
CA CYS A 194 -11.02 -2.61 6.15
C CYS A 194 -9.57 -3.13 6.30
N GLY A 195 -9.35 -4.17 7.10
CA GLY A 195 -8.02 -4.71 7.37
C GLY A 195 -7.50 -5.67 6.29
N ALA A 196 -8.37 -6.19 5.41
CA ALA A 196 -8.02 -7.21 4.41
C ALA A 196 -7.15 -8.35 5.01
N LEU A 197 -5.86 -8.36 4.66
CA LEU A 197 -4.84 -9.35 5.05
C LEU A 197 -4.01 -8.96 6.28
N ALA A 198 -4.36 -7.83 6.91
CA ALA A 198 -3.70 -7.33 8.10
C ALA A 198 -4.12 -8.08 9.38
N LYS A 199 -3.17 -8.24 10.28
CA LYS A 199 -3.38 -8.71 11.65
C LYS A 199 -4.27 -7.73 12.43
N LEU A 200 -5.17 -8.26 13.25
CA LEU A 200 -5.93 -7.44 14.20
C LEU A 200 -5.06 -7.07 15.39
N LYS A 201 -5.17 -5.82 15.82
CA LYS A 201 -4.53 -5.35 17.05
C LYS A 201 -5.21 -6.03 18.23
N ASN A 202 -4.42 -6.62 19.13
CA ASN A 202 -4.94 -7.44 20.22
C ASN A 202 -5.99 -6.70 21.06
N GLY A 203 -7.19 -7.28 21.19
CA GLY A 203 -8.29 -6.72 21.97
C GLY A 203 -8.90 -5.44 21.39
N SER A 204 -8.68 -5.15 20.11
CA SER A 204 -9.14 -3.93 19.45
C SER A 204 -10.03 -4.21 18.23
N SER A 205 -10.79 -3.21 17.80
CA SER A 205 -11.61 -3.20 16.58
C SER A 205 -10.83 -2.71 15.34
N VAL A 206 -9.51 -2.51 15.46
CA VAL A 206 -8.64 -2.05 14.37
C VAL A 206 -7.64 -3.11 13.93
N ALA A 207 -7.27 -3.04 12.65
CA ALA A 207 -6.19 -3.78 12.05
C ALA A 207 -4.88 -2.98 12.09
N GLU A 208 -3.76 -3.67 12.27
CA GLU A 208 -2.41 -3.12 12.19
C GLU A 208 -2.04 -2.83 10.72
N ARG A 209 -2.73 -1.84 10.12
CA ARG A 209 -2.55 -1.36 8.75
C ARG A 209 -2.24 0.12 8.75
N PHE A 210 -1.43 0.55 7.79
CA PHE A 210 -1.16 1.95 7.50
C PHE A 210 -1.19 2.22 5.99
N GLU A 211 -1.35 3.50 5.67
CA GLU A 211 -1.14 4.09 4.36
C GLU A 211 -0.27 5.34 4.49
N LEU A 212 0.50 5.67 3.46
CA LEU A 212 1.29 6.89 3.37
C LEU A 212 0.67 7.85 2.38
N TYR A 213 0.41 9.07 2.84
CA TYR A 213 -0.11 10.17 2.03
C TYR A 213 0.92 11.30 1.85
N ILE A 214 1.06 11.77 0.62
CA ILE A 214 1.83 12.96 0.25
C ILE A 214 1.00 13.80 -0.73
N CYS A 215 0.76 15.07 -0.42
CA CYS A 215 -0.10 15.96 -1.23
C CYS A 215 -1.50 15.38 -1.53
N GLY A 216 -2.11 14.68 -0.58
CA GLY A 216 -3.42 14.03 -0.77
C GLY A 216 -3.42 12.91 -1.80
N MET A 217 -2.29 12.25 -1.97
CA MET A 217 -2.13 11.05 -2.79
C MET A 217 -1.59 9.92 -1.92
N GLU A 218 -2.31 8.79 -1.91
CA GLU A 218 -1.81 7.54 -1.35
C GLU A 218 -0.62 7.06 -2.21
N LEU A 219 0.52 6.81 -1.57
CA LEU A 219 1.73 6.31 -2.24
C LEU A 219 2.10 4.89 -1.84
N CYS A 220 1.61 4.41 -0.71
CA CYS A 220 1.95 3.12 -0.14
C CYS A 220 0.87 2.70 0.84
N ASN A 221 0.57 1.41 0.86
CA ASN A 221 -0.10 0.73 1.95
C ASN A 221 0.84 -0.34 2.52
N GLY A 222 0.65 -0.68 3.78
CA GLY A 222 1.39 -1.75 4.45
C GLY A 222 0.72 -2.15 5.76
N PHE A 223 1.04 -3.34 6.26
CA PHE A 223 0.41 -3.87 7.47
C PHE A 223 1.27 -4.94 8.14
N THR A 224 0.96 -5.24 9.41
CA THR A 224 1.44 -6.47 10.04
C THR A 224 0.67 -7.63 9.44
N GLU A 225 1.38 -8.63 8.93
CA GLU A 225 0.78 -9.77 8.24
C GLU A 225 -0.09 -10.64 9.15
N LEU A 226 -1.28 -11.02 8.65
CA LEU A 226 -2.08 -12.07 9.27
C LEU A 226 -1.43 -13.43 9.03
N THR A 227 -0.89 -14.02 10.10
CA THR A 227 -0.24 -15.34 10.05
C THR A 227 -1.12 -16.50 10.51
N ASP A 228 -2.34 -16.24 10.99
CA ASP A 228 -3.30 -17.28 11.38
C ASP A 228 -4.04 -17.83 10.15
N PRO A 229 -3.80 -19.08 9.73
CA PRO A 229 -4.41 -19.64 8.54
C PRO A 229 -5.94 -19.85 8.67
N LYS A 230 -6.46 -20.03 9.89
CA LYS A 230 -7.90 -20.23 10.11
C LYS A 230 -8.65 -18.91 9.94
N GLU A 231 -8.13 -17.85 10.54
CA GLU A 231 -8.67 -16.50 10.38
C GLU A 231 -8.58 -16.05 8.92
N GLN A 232 -7.44 -16.30 8.27
CA GLN A 232 -7.23 -15.97 6.86
C GLN A 232 -8.28 -16.65 5.96
N ARG A 233 -8.56 -17.93 6.21
CA ARG A 233 -9.58 -18.68 5.48
C ARG A 233 -10.98 -18.11 5.72
N ALA A 234 -11.34 -17.81 6.96
CA ALA A 234 -12.64 -17.24 7.29
C ALA A 234 -12.87 -15.90 6.57
N ARG A 235 -11.84 -15.05 6.48
CA ARG A 235 -11.91 -13.80 5.70
C ARG A 235 -12.11 -14.04 4.22
N PHE A 236 -11.37 -14.97 3.62
CA PHE A 236 -11.54 -15.33 2.22
C PHE A 236 -12.94 -15.85 1.90
N GLU A 237 -13.50 -16.70 2.76
CA GLU A 237 -14.88 -17.20 2.59
C GLU A 237 -15.90 -16.07 2.67
N LYS A 238 -15.70 -15.09 3.56
CA LYS A 238 -16.55 -13.88 3.67
C LYS A 238 -16.49 -13.00 2.42
N GLU A 239 -15.29 -12.72 1.92
CA GLU A 239 -15.06 -11.93 0.70
C GLU A 239 -15.68 -12.60 -0.53
N LEU A 240 -15.49 -13.92 -0.68
CA LEU A 240 -16.12 -14.68 -1.75
C LEU A 240 -17.64 -14.67 -1.68
N ALA A 241 -18.22 -14.69 -0.47
CA ALA A 241 -19.65 -14.58 -0.28
C ALA A 241 -20.18 -13.18 -0.64
N PHE A 242 -19.41 -12.12 -0.37
CA PHE A 242 -19.75 -10.76 -0.78
C PHE A 242 -19.79 -10.63 -2.31
N ARG A 243 -18.80 -11.17 -3.03
CA ARG A 243 -18.73 -11.10 -4.51
C ARG A 243 -19.80 -11.91 -5.25
N LYS A 244 -20.50 -12.83 -4.57
CA LYS A 244 -21.60 -13.62 -5.15
C LYS A 244 -22.97 -12.92 -5.07
N LYS A 245 -23.08 -11.85 -4.30
CA LYS A 245 -24.31 -11.04 -4.20
C LYS A 245 -24.34 -9.99 -5.30
#